data_AF-A0A6I1ZXI3-F1
#
_entry.id   AF-A0A6I1ZXI3-F1
#
_cell.length_a   1.000
_cell.length_b   1.000
_cell.length_c   1.000
_cell.angle_alpha   90.00
_cell.angle_beta   90.00
_cell.angle_gamma   90.00
#
_symmetry.space_group_name_H-M   'P 1'
#
loop_
_entity.id
_entity.type
_entity.pdbx_description
1 polymer ?
#
loop_
_entity_poly.entity_id
_entity_poly.type
_entity_poly.pdbx_seq_one_letter_code
_entity_poly.pdbx_strand_id
1 'polypeptide(L)' 'MKFKAIIKKEGNWWIGWLVDLPGVNAQERTYEELIESLKIGAEDMLALEPEVPEDARLETIEI' A
#
# COMPACT_ATOMS: atom_id res chain seq x y z
N MET A 1 12.07 5.53 4.41
CA MET A 1 11.99 5.47 2.94
C MET A 1 11.11 6.62 2.43
N LYS A 2 11.05 6.89 1.13
CA LYS A 2 10.15 7.90 0.56
C LYS A 2 9.33 7.26 -0.56
N PHE A 3 8.01 7.44 -0.51
CA PHE A 3 7.07 6.92 -1.49
C PHE A 3 6.26 8.08 -2.08
N LYS A 4 5.97 8.03 -3.38
CA LYS A 4 5.00 8.91 -4.03
C LYS A 4 3.62 8.31 -3.89
N ALA A 5 2.65 9.12 -3.49
CA ALA A 5 1.25 8.77 -3.47
C ALA A 5 0.48 9.59 -4.51
N ILE A 6 -0.50 8.98 -5.15
CA ILE A 6 -1.59 9.74 -5.79
C ILE A 6 -2.70 9.88 -4.77
N ILE A 7 -3.22 11.09 -4.61
CA ILE A 7 -4.27 11.41 -3.64
C ILE A 7 -5.37 12.21 -4.33
N LYS A 8 -6.62 11.81 -4.09
CA LYS A 8 -7.82 12.45 -4.63
C LYS A 8 -8.83 12.65 -3.51
N LYS A 9 -9.53 13.79 -3.53
CA LYS A 9 -10.75 13.99 -2.73
C LYS A 9 -11.99 13.69 -3.56
N GLU A 10 -12.87 12.83 -3.07
CA GLU A 10 -14.11 12.44 -3.73
C GLU A 10 -15.27 12.54 -2.73
N GLY A 11 -16.09 13.59 -2.89
CA GLY A 11 -17.10 13.96 -1.91
C GLY A 11 -16.49 14.20 -0.51
N ASN A 12 -16.94 13.41 0.46
CA ASN A 12 -16.51 13.47 1.86
C ASN A 12 -15.39 12.46 2.19
N TRP A 13 -14.66 12.00 1.19
CA TRP A 13 -13.59 11.02 1.33
C TRP A 13 -12.31 11.51 0.66
N TRP A 14 -11.19 11.15 1.27
CA TRP A 14 -9.86 11.19 0.69
C TRP A 14 -9.48 9.76 0.32
N ILE A 15 -9.00 9.56 -0.90
CA ILE A 15 -8.61 8.27 -1.45
C ILE A 15 -7.18 8.39 -1.94
N GLY A 16 -6.32 7.43 -1.63
CA GLY A 16 -4.94 7.45 -2.11
C GLY A 16 -4.32 6.07 -2.25
N TRP A 17 -3.25 6.01 -3.02
CA TRP A 17 -2.45 4.79 -3.23
C TRP A 17 -0.99 5.15 -3.53
N LEU A 18 -0.07 4.27 -3.14
CA LEU A 18 1.35 4.44 -3.38
C LEU A 18 1.74 3.98 -4.79
N VAL A 19 2.43 4.85 -5.53
CA VAL A 19 2.93 4.54 -6.88
C VAL A 19 4.15 3.62 -6.82
N ASP A 20 5.03 3.88 -5.85
CA ASP A 20 6.28 3.11 -5.70
C ASP A 20 6.08 1.80 -4.93
N LEU A 21 4.88 1.58 -4.36
CA LEU A 21 4.50 0.34 -3.68
C LEU A 21 3.05 -0.04 -4.04
N PRO A 22 2.82 -0.57 -5.26
CA PRO A 22 1.49 -0.95 -5.73
C PRO A 22 0.82 -1.94 -4.78
N GLY A 23 -0.49 -1.78 -4.56
CA GLY A 23 -1.27 -2.59 -3.62
C GLY A 23 -1.44 -1.96 -2.23
N VAL A 24 -0.68 -0.91 -1.90
CA VAL A 24 -0.93 -0.08 -0.72
C VAL A 24 -1.86 1.07 -1.08
N ASN A 25 -3.08 0.99 -0.57
CA ASN A 25 -4.14 1.97 -0.80
C ASN A 25 -4.97 2.19 0.47
N ALA A 26 -5.50 3.39 0.63
CA ALA A 26 -6.34 3.75 1.76
C ALA A 26 -7.42 4.75 1.36
N GLN A 27 -8.46 4.84 2.19
CA GLN A 27 -9.53 5.82 2.04
C GLN A 27 -10.00 6.27 3.43
N GLU A 28 -9.97 7.58 3.66
CA GLU A 28 -10.26 8.17 4.97
C GLU A 28 -11.12 9.44 4.88
N ARG A 29 -11.62 9.91 6.01
CA ARG A 29 -12.47 11.11 6.07
C ARG A 29 -11.65 12.40 6.03
N THR A 30 -10.43 12.36 6.55
CA THR A 30 -9.49 13.48 6.51
C THR A 30 -8.24 13.15 5.70
N TYR A 31 -7.51 14.19 5.30
CA TYR A 31 -6.27 14.00 4.56
C TYR A 31 -5.18 13.42 5.46
N GLU A 32 -5.15 13.86 6.72
CA GLU A 32 -4.18 13.43 7.73
C GLU A 32 -4.34 11.96 8.05
N GLU A 33 -5.57 11.49 8.26
CA GLU A 33 -5.86 10.07 8.43
C GLU A 33 -5.44 9.28 7.19
N LEU A 34 -5.74 9.78 5.97
CA LEU A 34 -5.34 9.08 4.74
C LEU A 34 -3.82 8.89 4.69
N ILE A 35 -3.06 9.94 5.00
CA ILE A 35 -1.60 9.88 5.02
C ILE A 35 -1.12 8.86 6.05
N GLU A 36 -1.74 8.81 7.22
CA GLU A 36 -1.36 7.85 8.27
C GLU A 36 -1.67 6.41 7.86
N SER A 37 -2.87 6.14 7.34
CA SER A 37 -3.26 4.82 6.83
C SER A 37 -2.34 4.35 5.69
N LEU A 38 -1.92 5.25 4.79
CA LEU A 38 -0.95 4.92 3.73
C LEU A 38 0.44 4.58 4.27
N LYS A 39 0.90 5.22 5.36
CA LYS A 39 2.17 4.86 5.99
C LYS A 39 2.09 3.50 6.66
N ILE A 40 1.05 3.26 7.45
CA ILE A 40 0.83 1.99 8.14
C ILE A 40 0.78 0.85 7.11
N GLY A 41 -0.02 1.01 6.05
CA GLY A 41 -0.10 0.01 4.98
C GLY A 41 1.24 -0.22 4.26
N ALA A 42 2.09 0.81 4.14
CA ALA A 42 3.42 0.65 3.58
C ALA A 42 4.36 -0.11 4.52
N GLU A 43 4.32 0.20 5.82
CA GLU A 43 5.10 -0.49 6.85
C GLU A 43 4.72 -1.96 6.91
N ASP A 44 3.42 -2.27 6.92
CA ASP A 44 2.90 -3.64 6.90
C ASP A 44 3.35 -4.40 5.65
N MET A 45 3.22 -3.78 4.47
CA MET A 45 3.60 -4.41 3.20
C MET A 45 5.11 -4.69 3.11
N LEU A 46 5.95 -3.81 3.67
CA LEU A 46 7.40 -3.99 3.69
C LEU A 46 7.86 -5.02 4.74
N ALA A 47 7.06 -5.23 5.79
CA ALA A 47 7.30 -6.24 6.82
C ALA A 47 6.73 -7.62 6.46
N LEU A 48 5.98 -7.73 5.35
CA LEU A 48 5.34 -8.97 4.95
C LEU A 48 6.38 -10.04 4.59
N GLU A 49 6.41 -11.11 5.36
CA GLU A 49 7.08 -12.35 5.00
C GLU A 49 6.06 -13.29 4.33
N PRO A 50 6.26 -13.67 3.05
CA PRO A 50 5.29 -14.53 2.37
C PRO A 50 5.33 -15.94 2.96
N GLU A 51 4.17 -16.43 3.38
CA GLU A 51 4.00 -17.85 3.65
C GLU A 51 3.92 -18.58 2.31
N VAL A 52 4.76 -19.61 2.14
CA VAL A 52 4.78 -20.46 0.95
C VAL A 52 4.15 -21.80 1.31
N PRO A 53 2.93 -22.11 0.80
CA PRO A 53 2.30 -23.40 1.00
C PRO A 53 3.17 -24.58 0.53
N GLU A 54 2.99 -25.76 1.13
CA GLU A 54 3.77 -26.97 0.78
C GLU A 54 3.63 -27.38 -0.71
N ASP A 55 2.49 -27.06 -1.32
CA ASP A 55 2.20 -27.34 -2.73
C ASP A 55 2.53 -26.17 -3.69
N ALA A 56 3.19 -25.12 -3.19
CA ALA A 56 3.54 -23.92 -3.94
C ALA A 56 5.06 -23.71 -4.04
N ARG A 57 5.48 -22.84 -4.98
CA ARG A 57 6.86 -22.37 -5.11
C ARG A 57 6.88 -20.85 -5.23
N LEU A 58 7.81 -20.23 -4.51
CA LEU A 58 8.16 -18.83 -4.69
C LEU A 58 9.30 -18.74 -5.70
N GLU A 59 9.03 -18.15 -6.86
CA GLU A 59 9.98 -18.05 -7.97
C GLU A 59 10.27 -16.57 -8.27
N THR A 60 11.51 -16.25 -8.61
CA THR A 60 11.89 -14.90 -9.07
C THR A 60 11.78 -14.85 -10.60
N ILE A 61 11.02 -13.90 -11.12
CA ILE A 61 10.83 -13.68 -12.56
C ILE A 61 11.45 -12.34 -12.95
N GLU A 62 12.33 -12.36 -13.93
CA GLU A 62 12.91 -11.17 -14.57
C GLU A 62 12.24 -10.94 -15.93
N ILE A 63 11.94 -9.69 -16.27
CA ILE A 63 11.28 -9.27 -17.53
C ILE A 63 12.23 -8.39 -18.34
#